data_AF-A0A525CT90-F1
#
_entry.id   AF-A0A525CT90-F1
#
_cell.length_a   1.000
_cell.length_b   1.000
_cell.length_c   1.000
_cell.angle_alpha   90.00
_cell.angle_beta   90.00
_cell.angle_gamma   90.00
#
_symmetry.space_group_name_H-M   'P 1'
#
loop_
_entity.id
_entity.type
_entity.pdbx_description
1 polymer ?
#
loop_
_entity_poly.entity_id
_entity_poly.type
_entity_poly.pdbx_seq_one_letter_code
_entity_poly.pdbx_strand_id
1 'polypeptide(L)'
;MMTRMLFQRYRPDRRVLIIIFTCIGLVISCLYPAPSPCGPAKGIGYLLSTPEGKPILSQNIDQQFIPASILKLLTALCAIHSLGIDFRFKTTWYVEPATRDLYIKGFGDPLFISEEIEQLCSRMASDIPAVLNTRHIRNIVLDHTFFDTTI
;
A
#
# COMPACT_ATOMS: atom_id res chain seq x y z
N MET A 1 4.04 95.30 2.50
CA MET A 1 4.85 94.87 1.34
C MET A 1 4.64 93.38 1.19
N MET A 2 4.11 92.96 0.04
CA MET A 2 3.25 91.79 -0.15
C MET A 2 4.06 90.61 -0.73
N THR A 3 4.09 89.43 -0.08
CA THR A 3 4.79 88.25 -0.60
C THR A 3 3.79 87.26 -1.20
N ARG A 4 3.64 87.27 -2.53
CA ARG A 4 2.97 86.22 -3.30
C ARG A 4 3.85 84.97 -3.31
N MET A 5 3.40 83.86 -2.71
CA MET A 5 3.95 82.53 -3.00
C MET A 5 3.09 81.85 -4.07
N LEU A 6 3.72 81.57 -5.20
CA LEU A 6 3.16 80.84 -6.34
C LEU A 6 3.07 79.34 -5.99
N PHE A 7 1.88 78.77 -6.10
CA PHE A 7 1.66 77.34 -5.99
C PHE A 7 2.15 76.66 -7.29
N GLN A 8 3.38 76.13 -7.27
CA GLN A 8 3.95 75.41 -8.40
C GLN A 8 3.38 73.99 -8.44
N ARG A 9 2.55 73.67 -9.44
CA ARG A 9 2.01 72.32 -9.66
C ARG A 9 3.16 71.36 -9.97
N TYR A 10 3.52 70.53 -9.00
CA TYR A 10 4.44 69.41 -9.18
C TYR A 10 3.82 68.40 -10.17
N ARG A 11 4.40 68.30 -11.38
CA ARG A 11 4.11 67.24 -12.34
C ARG A 11 5.21 66.18 -12.24
N PRO A 12 4.95 65.02 -11.60
CA PRO A 12 5.96 63.99 -11.50
C PRO A 12 6.32 63.46 -12.90
N ASP A 13 7.61 63.22 -13.13
CA ASP A 13 8.12 62.62 -14.36
C ASP A 13 7.51 61.22 -14.53
N ARG A 14 7.07 60.89 -15.76
CA ARG A 14 6.53 59.57 -16.12
C ARG A 14 7.45 58.43 -15.70
N ARG A 15 8.78 58.65 -15.68
CA ARG A 15 9.76 57.66 -15.23
C ARG A 15 9.67 57.37 -13.74
N VAL A 16 9.44 58.40 -12.91
CA VAL A 16 9.27 58.25 -11.46
C VAL A 16 7.97 57.51 -11.14
N LEU A 17 6.90 57.79 -11.88
CA LEU A 17 5.63 57.09 -11.71
C LEU A 17 5.74 55.60 -12.03
N ILE A 18 6.45 55.23 -13.11
CA ILE A 18 6.67 53.84 -13.49
C ILE A 18 7.48 53.08 -12.44
N ILE A 19 8.53 53.70 -11.88
CA ILE A 19 9.35 53.10 -10.82
C ILE A 19 8.51 52.86 -9.56
N ILE A 20 7.66 53.82 -9.17
CA ILE A 20 6.79 53.66 -8.01
C ILE A 20 5.80 52.51 -8.22
N PHE A 21 5.16 52.43 -9.39
CA PHE A 21 4.22 51.33 -9.68
C PHE A 21 4.90 49.95 -9.75
N THR A 22 6.12 49.87 -10.30
CA THR A 22 6.86 48.60 -10.34
C THR A 22 7.36 48.18 -8.97
N CYS A 23 7.87 49.10 -8.14
CA CYS A 23 8.25 48.82 -6.77
C CYS A 23 7.04 48.38 -5.91
N ILE A 24 5.89 49.05 -6.06
CA ILE A 24 4.65 48.67 -5.34
C ILE A 24 4.17 47.29 -5.80
N GLY A 25 4.19 46.99 -7.10
CA GLY A 25 3.81 45.67 -7.61
C GLY A 25 4.71 44.53 -7.10
N LEU A 26 6.02 44.77 -7.03
CA LEU A 26 6.98 43.79 -6.51
C LEU A 26 6.80 43.54 -5.01
N VAL A 27 6.51 44.60 -4.24
CA VAL A 27 6.26 44.53 -2.79
C VAL A 27 4.93 43.81 -2.49
N ILE A 28 3.87 44.06 -3.27
CA ILE A 28 2.58 43.38 -3.12
C ILE A 28 2.71 41.87 -3.39
N SER A 29 3.49 41.46 -4.40
CA SER A 29 3.76 40.04 -4.69
C SER A 29 4.53 39.33 -3.57
N CYS A 30 5.29 40.07 -2.76
CA CYS A 30 6.05 39.54 -1.65
C CYS A 30 5.23 39.50 -0.34
N LEU A 31 4.27 40.41 -0.18
CA LEU A 31 3.34 40.47 0.96
C LEU A 31 2.18 39.49 0.86
N TYR A 32 1.77 39.12 -0.36
CA TYR A 32 0.72 38.14 -0.62
C TYR A 32 1.29 36.98 -1.46
N PRO A 33 2.14 36.11 -0.87
CA PRO A 33 2.46 34.85 -1.52
C PRO A 33 1.14 34.13 -1.81
N ALA A 34 1.03 33.50 -2.99
CA ALA A 34 -0.15 32.73 -3.38
C ALA A 34 -0.54 31.82 -2.20
N PRO A 35 -1.82 31.78 -1.80
CA PRO A 35 -2.25 30.93 -0.70
C PRO A 35 -1.82 29.51 -1.01
N SER A 36 -0.88 28.97 -0.22
CA SER A 36 -0.52 27.56 -0.27
C SER A 36 -1.81 26.78 -0.06
N PRO A 37 -2.25 25.96 -1.03
CA PRO A 37 -3.46 25.18 -0.86
C PRO A 37 -3.19 24.23 0.32
N CYS A 38 -4.01 24.36 1.36
CA CYS A 38 -4.00 23.52 2.55
C CYS A 38 -2.82 23.75 3.51
N GLY A 39 -3.10 24.39 4.66
CA GLY A 39 -2.30 24.15 5.87
C GLY A 39 -2.34 22.66 6.25
N PRO A 40 -1.42 22.16 7.09
CA PRO A 40 -1.27 20.73 7.34
C PRO A 40 -2.58 20.16 7.89
N ALA A 41 -3.23 19.30 7.10
CA ALA A 41 -4.36 18.52 7.58
C ALA A 41 -3.89 17.66 8.76
N LYS A 42 -4.38 17.96 9.97
CA LYS A 42 -4.09 17.17 11.16
C LYS A 42 -4.54 15.71 10.92
N GLY A 43 -3.64 14.76 11.18
CA GLY A 43 -3.93 13.33 11.07
C GLY A 43 -3.60 12.66 9.74
N ILE A 44 -3.00 13.38 8.78
CA ILE A 44 -2.52 12.81 7.51
C ILE A 44 -1.00 12.87 7.45
N GLY A 45 -0.37 11.77 7.06
CA GLY A 45 1.04 11.69 6.70
C GLY A 45 1.21 11.23 5.26
N TYR A 46 2.17 11.81 4.53
CA TYR A 46 2.53 11.38 3.18
C TYR A 46 4.00 11.66 2.89
N LEU A 47 4.59 10.85 2.02
CA LEU A 47 5.93 11.01 1.48
C LEU A 47 5.92 10.61 0.00
N LEU A 48 6.28 11.54 -0.86
CA LEU A 48 6.55 11.33 -2.27
C LEU A 48 8.05 11.54 -2.51
N SER A 49 8.72 10.57 -3.11
CA SER A 49 10.17 10.61 -3.34
C SER A 49 10.52 10.19 -4.76
N THR A 50 11.70 10.58 -5.23
CA THR A 50 12.31 10.03 -6.45
C THR A 50 12.72 8.57 -6.25
N PRO A 51 13.02 7.80 -7.31
CA PRO A 51 13.55 6.44 -7.18
C PRO A 51 14.83 6.33 -6.34
N GLU A 52 15.63 7.41 -6.28
CA GLU A 52 16.84 7.51 -5.46
C GLU A 52 16.54 7.84 -3.98
N GLY A 53 15.26 7.98 -3.62
CA GLY A 53 14.82 8.27 -2.25
C GLY A 53 14.82 9.75 -1.87
N LYS A 54 14.98 10.67 -2.83
CA LYS A 54 14.95 12.11 -2.55
C LYS A 54 13.50 12.59 -2.37
N PRO A 55 13.11 13.20 -1.23
CA PRO A 55 11.75 13.68 -1.02
C PRO A 55 11.42 14.84 -1.98
N ILE A 56 10.27 14.75 -2.64
CA ILE A 56 9.67 15.79 -3.48
C ILE A 56 8.58 16.53 -2.68
N LEU A 57 7.78 15.78 -1.92
CA LEU A 57 6.67 16.29 -1.13
C LEU A 57 6.50 15.42 0.13
N SER A 58 6.37 16.04 1.30
CA SER A 58 6.34 15.30 2.57
C SER A 58 5.54 16.03 3.65
N GLN A 59 4.83 15.29 4.49
CA GLN A 59 4.15 15.81 5.68
C GLN A 59 4.09 14.72 6.77
N ASN A 60 4.38 15.09 8.01
CA ASN A 60 4.30 14.23 9.20
C ASN A 60 5.04 12.88 9.06
N ILE A 61 6.20 12.85 8.39
CA ILE A 61 6.91 11.61 8.04
C ILE A 61 7.44 10.82 9.24
N ASP A 62 7.74 11.51 10.35
CA ASP A 62 8.25 10.89 11.59
C ASP A 62 7.10 10.46 12.53
N GLN A 63 5.85 10.74 12.18
CA GLN A 63 4.69 10.38 12.98
C GLN A 63 4.25 8.94 12.66
N GLN A 64 3.94 8.16 13.69
CA GLN A 64 3.40 6.82 13.54
C GLN A 64 1.90 6.87 13.18
N PHE A 65 1.51 6.04 12.21
CA PHE A 65 0.12 5.86 11.77
C PHE A 65 -0.26 4.38 11.74
N ILE A 66 -1.57 4.09 11.79
CA ILE A 66 -2.08 2.73 11.58
C ILE A 66 -2.04 2.44 10.07
N PRO A 67 -1.22 1.48 9.58
CA PRO A 67 -1.03 1.27 8.14
C PRO A 67 -2.24 0.62 7.45
N ALA A 68 -3.18 0.07 8.22
CA ALA A 68 -4.30 -0.71 7.71
C ALA A 68 -3.83 -1.73 6.65
N SER A 69 -4.49 -1.78 5.48
CA SER A 69 -4.15 -2.73 4.43
C SER A 69 -2.83 -2.44 3.69
N ILE A 70 -2.17 -1.29 3.89
CA ILE A 70 -0.83 -1.04 3.33
C ILE A 70 0.19 -2.03 3.90
N LEU A 71 -0.06 -2.57 5.11
CA LEU A 71 0.74 -3.63 5.70
C LEU A 71 0.92 -4.84 4.77
N LYS A 72 -0.04 -5.10 3.88
CA LYS A 72 0.05 -6.19 2.89
C LYS A 72 1.26 -6.05 1.96
N LEU A 73 1.76 -4.84 1.69
CA LEU A 73 2.97 -4.64 0.90
C LEU A 73 4.20 -5.21 1.62
N LEU A 74 4.32 -4.92 2.92
CA LEU A 74 5.39 -5.49 3.75
C LEU A 74 5.25 -7.01 3.83
N THR A 75 4.03 -7.52 4.03
CA THR A 75 3.77 -8.96 4.05
C THR A 75 4.15 -9.63 2.72
N ALA A 76 3.82 -9.01 1.57
CA ALA A 76 4.18 -9.52 0.25
C ALA A 76 5.71 -9.55 0.05
N LEU A 77 6.41 -8.48 0.47
CA LEU A 77 7.87 -8.44 0.43
C LEU A 77 8.49 -9.55 1.30
N CYS A 78 8.00 -9.72 2.53
CA CYS A 78 8.45 -10.79 3.42
C CYS A 78 8.18 -12.19 2.83
N ALA A 79 7.03 -12.41 2.20
CA ALA A 79 6.70 -13.67 1.55
C ALA A 79 7.67 -13.97 0.40
N ILE A 80 7.92 -13.00 -0.49
CA ILE A 80 8.87 -13.15 -1.60
C ILE A 80 10.28 -13.42 -1.08
N HIS A 81 10.71 -12.69 -0.04
CA HIS A 81 12.05 -12.85 0.53
C HIS A 81 12.24 -14.21 1.21
N SER A 82 11.27 -14.66 2.00
CA SER A 82 11.39 -15.88 2.81
C SER A 82 11.09 -17.16 2.03
N LEU A 83 10.12 -17.13 1.11
CA LEU A 83 9.66 -18.31 0.37
C LEU A 83 10.27 -18.38 -1.03
N GLY A 84 10.64 -17.23 -1.61
CA GLY A 84 11.01 -17.10 -3.01
C GLY A 84 9.81 -16.78 -3.90
N ILE A 85 10.07 -16.11 -5.04
CA ILE A 85 9.02 -15.70 -6.00
C ILE A 85 8.32 -16.89 -6.67
N ASP A 86 9.03 -18.02 -6.78
CA ASP A 86 8.53 -19.25 -7.43
C ASP A 86 7.96 -20.26 -6.42
N PHE A 87 7.81 -19.89 -5.14
CA PHE A 87 7.22 -20.78 -4.16
C PHE A 87 5.80 -21.19 -4.55
N ARG A 88 5.48 -22.46 -4.31
CA ARG A 88 4.13 -23.00 -4.47
C ARG A 88 3.77 -23.74 -3.20
N PHE A 89 2.65 -23.35 -2.61
CA PHE A 89 2.06 -24.09 -1.51
C PHE A 89 1.66 -25.49 -1.99
N LYS A 90 1.63 -26.42 -1.04
CA LYS A 90 1.25 -27.81 -1.31
C LYS A 90 0.04 -28.15 -0.46
N THR A 91 -0.82 -28.98 -1.03
CA THR A 91 -1.86 -29.69 -0.30
C THR A 91 -1.76 -31.14 -0.73
N THR A 92 -1.50 -32.04 0.21
CA THR A 92 -1.29 -33.46 -0.07
C THR A 92 -2.42 -34.27 0.51
N TRP A 93 -2.62 -35.47 -0.02
CA TRP A 93 -3.58 -36.41 0.52
C TRP A 93 -2.97 -37.81 0.59
N TYR A 94 -3.49 -38.63 1.49
CA TYR A 94 -3.13 -40.04 1.61
C TYR A 94 -4.29 -40.83 2.22
N VAL A 95 -4.29 -42.14 2.05
CA VAL A 95 -5.29 -43.04 2.63
C VAL A 95 -4.61 -44.04 3.55
N GLU A 96 -5.29 -44.39 4.64
CA GLU A 96 -4.89 -45.49 5.52
C GLU A 96 -5.68 -46.76 5.12
N PRO A 97 -5.06 -47.75 4.45
CA PRO A 97 -5.79 -48.90 3.91
C PRO A 97 -6.51 -49.73 4.98
N ALA A 98 -5.94 -49.82 6.19
CA ALA A 98 -6.54 -50.62 7.27
C ALA A 98 -7.87 -50.03 7.75
N THR A 99 -7.97 -48.70 7.83
CA THR A 99 -9.17 -48.00 8.33
C THR A 99 -10.06 -47.45 7.22
N ARG A 100 -9.52 -47.30 6.01
CA ARG A 100 -10.09 -46.56 4.86
C ARG A 100 -10.33 -45.09 5.16
N ASP A 101 -9.54 -44.49 6.05
CA ASP A 101 -9.59 -43.05 6.29
C ASP A 101 -8.79 -42.30 5.23
N LEU A 102 -9.37 -41.21 4.71
CA LEU A 102 -8.74 -40.27 3.82
C LEU A 102 -8.21 -39.09 4.62
N TYR A 103 -6.92 -38.81 4.50
CA TYR A 103 -6.27 -37.66 5.10
C TYR A 103 -5.98 -36.61 4.04
N ILE A 104 -6.28 -35.36 4.34
CA ILE A 104 -5.92 -34.19 3.54
C ILE A 104 -5.07 -33.29 4.42
N LYS A 105 -3.80 -33.12 4.05
CA LYS A 105 -2.83 -32.31 4.79
C LYS A 105 -2.60 -30.98 4.10
N GLY A 106 -2.94 -29.90 4.80
CA GLY A 106 -2.73 -28.54 4.34
C GLY A 106 -1.40 -27.97 4.81
N PHE A 107 -0.70 -27.27 3.92
CA PHE A 107 0.53 -26.53 4.24
C PHE A 107 0.34 -25.00 4.12
N GLY A 108 -0.92 -24.54 4.17
CA GLY A 108 -1.28 -23.12 4.22
C GLY A 108 -1.43 -22.45 2.87
N ASP A 109 -1.88 -23.17 1.85
CA ASP A 109 -2.18 -22.59 0.55
C ASP A 109 -3.28 -21.51 0.65
N PRO A 110 -2.95 -20.21 0.46
CA PRO A 110 -3.91 -19.12 0.56
C PRO A 110 -4.89 -19.09 -0.62
N LEU A 111 -4.65 -19.88 -1.66
CA LEU A 111 -5.47 -20.00 -2.87
C LEU A 111 -6.17 -21.37 -2.95
N PHE A 112 -6.35 -22.09 -1.84
CA PHE A 112 -7.14 -23.32 -1.77
C PHE A 112 -8.64 -23.04 -1.85
N ILE A 113 -9.06 -22.49 -2.99
CA ILE A 113 -10.43 -22.10 -3.34
C ILE A 113 -11.22 -23.29 -3.88
N SER A 114 -12.53 -23.08 -4.09
CA SER A 114 -13.46 -24.13 -4.55
C SER A 114 -13.01 -24.85 -5.82
N GLU A 115 -12.43 -24.12 -6.76
CA GLU A 115 -11.93 -24.65 -8.04
C GLU A 115 -10.74 -25.60 -7.82
N GLU A 116 -9.82 -25.25 -6.93
CA GLU A 116 -8.67 -26.11 -6.57
C GLU A 116 -9.12 -27.34 -5.78
N ILE A 117 -10.14 -27.19 -4.93
CA ILE A 117 -10.77 -28.31 -4.21
C ILE A 117 -11.42 -29.27 -5.20
N GLU A 118 -12.16 -28.78 -6.20
CA GLU A 118 -12.77 -29.61 -7.23
C GLU A 118 -11.73 -30.44 -7.99
N GLN A 119 -10.63 -29.80 -8.41
CA GLN A 119 -9.51 -30.48 -9.06
C GLN A 119 -8.87 -31.54 -8.16
N LEU A 120 -8.65 -31.23 -6.88
CA LEU A 120 -8.12 -32.17 -5.90
C LEU A 120 -9.04 -33.38 -5.73
N CYS A 121 -10.35 -33.16 -5.58
CA CYS A 121 -11.36 -34.20 -5.47
C CYS A 121 -11.40 -35.11 -6.70
N SER A 122 -11.28 -34.54 -7.91
CA SER A 122 -11.21 -35.31 -9.16
C SER A 122 -9.99 -36.24 -9.18
N ARG A 123 -8.81 -35.73 -8.79
CA ARG A 123 -7.59 -36.56 -8.66
C ARG A 123 -7.78 -37.68 -7.63
N MET A 124 -8.28 -37.35 -6.44
CA MET A 124 -8.53 -38.35 -5.39
C MET A 124 -9.53 -39.43 -5.83
N ALA A 125 -10.62 -39.06 -6.51
CA ALA A 125 -11.61 -40.01 -6.99
C ALA A 125 -11.05 -40.99 -8.04
N SER A 126 -10.06 -40.57 -8.82
CA SER A 126 -9.32 -41.41 -9.76
C SER A 126 -8.33 -42.35 -9.04
N ASP A 127 -7.61 -41.82 -8.06
CA ASP A 127 -6.45 -42.50 -7.48
C ASP A 127 -6.80 -43.45 -6.32
N ILE A 128 -7.81 -43.10 -5.50
CA ILE A 128 -8.20 -43.88 -4.31
C ILE A 128 -8.55 -45.34 -4.63
N PRO A 129 -9.32 -45.67 -5.69
CA PRO A 129 -9.65 -47.06 -6.00
C PRO A 129 -8.44 -47.93 -6.29
N ALA A 130 -7.35 -47.35 -6.84
CA ALA A 130 -6.11 -48.08 -7.11
C ALA A 130 -5.37 -48.48 -5.82
N VAL A 131 -5.60 -47.76 -4.73
CA VAL A 131 -4.97 -48.02 -3.42
C VAL A 131 -5.87 -48.85 -2.51
N LEU A 132 -7.17 -48.54 -2.46
CA LEU A 132 -8.11 -49.18 -1.52
C LEU A 132 -8.90 -50.35 -2.12
N ASN A 133 -8.83 -50.60 -3.43
CA ASN A 133 -9.73 -51.52 -4.17
C ASN A 133 -11.22 -51.20 -3.97
N THR A 134 -11.55 -49.97 -3.58
CA THR A 134 -12.92 -49.48 -3.38
C THR A 134 -12.97 -47.97 -3.50
N ARG A 135 -14.16 -47.44 -3.80
CA ARG A 135 -14.47 -45.99 -3.74
C ARG A 135 -14.96 -45.55 -2.36
N HIS A 136 -15.19 -46.49 -1.45
CA HIS A 136 -15.75 -46.20 -0.13
C HIS A 136 -14.64 -45.83 0.86
N ILE A 137 -14.63 -44.56 1.26
CA ILE A 137 -13.84 -44.03 2.39
C ILE A 137 -14.67 -44.02 3.67
N ARG A 138 -14.03 -44.22 4.83
CA ARG A 138 -14.70 -44.24 6.14
C ARG A 138 -14.84 -42.84 6.71
N ASN A 139 -13.71 -42.12 6.81
CA ASN A 139 -13.66 -40.75 7.31
C ASN A 139 -12.83 -39.88 6.38
N ILE A 140 -13.08 -38.56 6.44
CA ILE A 140 -12.20 -37.52 5.91
C ILE A 140 -11.58 -36.82 7.11
N VAL A 141 -10.25 -36.83 7.16
CA VAL A 141 -9.47 -36.22 8.25
C VAL A 141 -8.67 -35.06 7.68
N LEU A 142 -8.84 -33.88 8.27
CA LEU A 142 -8.09 -32.68 7.91
C LEU A 142 -6.87 -32.55 8.81
N ASP A 143 -5.70 -32.87 8.25
CA ASP A 143 -4.42 -32.75 8.94
C ASP A 143 -3.93 -31.29 8.86
N HIS A 144 -4.00 -30.61 10.00
CA HIS A 144 -3.56 -29.23 10.22
C HIS A 144 -2.29 -29.15 11.08
N THR A 145 -1.63 -30.29 11.34
CA THR A 145 -0.45 -30.38 12.23
C THR A 145 0.73 -29.53 11.79
N PHE A 146 0.79 -29.11 10.53
CA PHE A 146 1.84 -28.21 10.03
C PHE A 146 1.87 -26.86 10.78
N PHE A 147 0.72 -26.38 11.27
CA PHE A 147 0.60 -25.13 12.03
C PHE A 147 0.35 -25.36 13.52
N ASP A 148 0.45 -26.60 14.01
CA ASP A 148 0.31 -26.88 15.43
C ASP A 148 1.51 -26.30 16.18
N THR A 149 1.24 -25.60 17.28
CA THR A 149 2.24 -24.95 18.14
C THR A 149 2.53 -25.76 19.39
N THR A 150 1.90 -26.92 19.55
CA THR A 150 2.14 -27.85 20.64
C THR A 150 3.48 -28.56 20.41
N ILE A 151 4.53 -28.07 21.06
CA ILE A 151 5.87 -28.68 21.12
C ILE A 151 5.83 -29.94 21.98
#